data_AF-A0A418W8P3-F1
#
_entry.id   AF-A0A418W8P3-F1
#
_cell.length_a   1.000
_cell.length_b   1.000
_cell.length_c   1.000
_cell.angle_alpha   90.00
_cell.angle_beta   90.00
_cell.angle_gamma   90.00
#
_symmetry.space_group_name_H-M   'P 1'
#
loop_
_entity.id
_entity.type
_entity.pdbx_description
1 polymer ?
#
loop_
_entity_poly.entity_id
_entity_poly.type
_entity_poly.pdbx_seq_one_letter_code
_entity_poly.pdbx_strand_id
1 'polypeptide(L)'
;MTASVSLATTRPPFPLRAFVLTCLVVSIWVNASEIFRYFAFVMPMTRETLAMVPGVAPMDLTVFLAWGLWDTLLVAMTVAIYWLAAERFGEGWGIVVLAGTLSWLFFFALFWLAMLNMNLADTSTLAIALPWAWLELVVASAIARPCLWKFVQSNG
;
A
#
# COMPACT_ATOMS: atom_id res chain seq x y z
N MET A 1 42.47 10.87 33.14
CA MET A 1 41.58 9.91 32.45
C MET A 1 40.15 10.37 32.65
N THR A 2 39.63 11.18 31.74
CA THR A 2 38.22 11.60 31.71
C THR A 2 37.43 10.55 30.96
N ALA A 3 36.61 9.77 31.67
CA ALA A 3 35.70 8.81 31.07
C ALA A 3 34.65 9.58 30.25
N SER A 4 34.64 9.36 28.94
CA SER A 4 33.55 9.80 28.08
C SER A 4 32.29 9.01 28.46
N VAL A 5 31.32 9.70 29.06
CA VAL A 5 29.97 9.16 29.27
C VAL A 5 29.37 8.94 27.89
N SER A 6 29.28 7.68 27.47
CA SER A 6 28.51 7.28 26.30
C SER A 6 27.04 7.55 26.62
N LEU A 7 26.51 8.66 26.09
CA LEU A 7 25.07 8.92 26.07
C LEU A 7 24.43 7.86 25.18
N ALA A 8 23.92 6.80 25.79
CA ALA A 8 23.06 5.84 25.12
C ALA A 8 21.89 6.62 24.49
N THR A 9 21.94 6.80 23.18
CA THR A 9 20.91 7.49 22.40
C THR A 9 19.69 6.58 22.42
N THR A 10 18.77 6.86 23.33
CA THR A 10 17.51 6.12 23.41
C THR A 10 16.71 6.46 22.16
N ARG A 11 16.52 5.46 21.28
CA ARG A 11 15.64 5.65 20.12
C ARG A 11 14.23 5.95 20.63
N PRO A 12 13.56 6.94 20.05
CA PRO A 12 12.19 7.24 20.43
C PRO A 12 11.28 6.04 20.10
N PRO A 13 10.24 5.82 20.91
CA PRO A 13 9.32 4.71 20.71
C PRO A 13 8.50 4.88 19.42
N PHE A 14 8.03 3.75 18.87
CA PHE A 14 7.14 3.74 17.71
C PHE A 14 5.90 4.63 17.93
N PRO A 15 5.56 5.56 17.00
CA PRO A 15 4.47 6.49 17.19
C PRO A 15 3.11 5.84 16.86
N LEU A 16 2.68 4.87 17.68
CA LEU A 16 1.49 4.03 17.43
C LEU A 16 0.23 4.83 17.11
N ARG A 17 -0.05 5.89 17.87
CA ARG A 17 -1.24 6.73 17.65
C ARG A 17 -1.21 7.43 16.28
N ALA A 18 -0.05 7.97 15.91
CA ALA A 18 0.14 8.62 14.62
C ALA A 18 0.01 7.62 13.48
N PHE A 19 0.61 6.44 13.65
CA PHE A 19 0.53 5.35 12.70
C PHE A 19 -0.92 4.93 12.44
N VAL A 20 -1.68 4.63 13.51
CA VAL A 20 -3.09 4.22 13.39
C VAL A 20 -3.94 5.29 12.72
N LEU A 21 -3.79 6.56 13.12
CA LEU A 21 -4.51 7.67 12.47
C LEU A 21 -4.13 7.81 10.99
N THR A 22 -2.85 7.63 10.66
CA THR A 22 -2.38 7.67 9.27
C THR A 22 -3.00 6.54 8.46
N CYS A 23 -3.04 5.32 9.00
CA CYS A 23 -3.72 4.19 8.36
C CYS A 23 -5.20 4.49 8.09
N LEU A 24 -5.93 5.10 9.03
CA LEU A 24 -7.34 5.46 8.83
C LEU A 24 -7.55 6.50 7.73
N VAL A 25 -6.65 7.47 7.59
CA VAL A 25 -6.75 8.47 6.51
C VAL A 25 -6.39 7.85 5.17
N VAL A 26 -5.32 7.06 5.14
CA VAL A 26 -4.86 6.38 3.91
C VAL A 26 -5.87 5.33 3.44
N SER A 27 -6.58 4.65 4.36
CA SER A 27 -7.58 3.64 4.00
C SER A 27 -8.75 4.22 3.23
N ILE A 28 -9.17 5.46 3.53
CA ILE A 28 -10.23 6.16 2.77
C ILE A 28 -9.82 6.27 1.29
N TRP A 29 -8.58 6.69 1.03
CA TRP A 29 -8.06 6.81 -0.32
C TRP A 29 -7.95 5.45 -1.00
N VAL A 30 -7.27 4.49 -0.37
CA VAL A 30 -7.03 3.15 -0.94
C VAL A 30 -8.34 2.41 -1.24
N ASN A 31 -9.32 2.46 -0.33
CA ASN A 31 -10.63 1.84 -0.59
C ASN A 31 -11.33 2.51 -1.77
N ALA A 32 -11.38 3.85 -1.81
CA ALA A 32 -12.06 4.58 -2.87
C ALA A 32 -11.41 4.32 -4.24
N SER A 33 -10.09 4.33 -4.32
CA SER A 33 -9.35 4.09 -5.55
C SER A 33 -9.43 2.62 -5.98
N GLU A 34 -9.40 1.68 -5.04
CA GLU A 34 -9.48 0.25 -5.34
C GLU A 34 -10.89 -0.12 -5.82
N ILE A 35 -11.94 0.41 -5.19
CA ILE A 35 -13.33 0.28 -5.67
C ILE A 35 -13.41 0.77 -7.12
N PHE A 36 -12.92 1.98 -7.40
CA PHE A 36 -12.95 2.53 -8.75
C PHE A 36 -12.21 1.63 -9.74
N ARG A 37 -10.94 1.30 -9.48
CA ARG A 37 -10.11 0.46 -10.35
C ARG A 37 -10.72 -0.92 -10.55
N TYR A 38 -11.30 -1.50 -9.50
CA TYR A 38 -11.90 -2.81 -9.53
C TYR A 38 -13.14 -2.85 -10.42
N PHE A 39 -14.10 -1.96 -10.20
CA PHE A 39 -15.35 -1.96 -10.95
C PHE A 39 -15.19 -1.41 -12.37
N ALA A 40 -14.33 -0.42 -12.58
CA ALA A 40 -14.14 0.19 -13.89
C ALA A 40 -13.36 -0.70 -14.86
N PHE A 41 -12.40 -1.49 -14.35
CA PHE A 41 -11.45 -2.22 -15.19
C PHE A 41 -11.29 -3.69 -14.80
N VAL A 42 -10.90 -3.98 -13.55
CA VAL A 42 -10.48 -5.34 -13.18
C VAL A 42 -11.63 -6.34 -13.30
N MET A 43 -12.78 -6.08 -12.68
CA MET A 43 -13.93 -6.98 -12.71
C MET A 43 -14.41 -7.29 -14.15
N PRO A 44 -14.71 -6.29 -15.01
CA PRO A 44 -15.18 -6.59 -16.36
C PRO A 44 -14.15 -7.40 -17.16
N MET A 45 -12.87 -7.04 -17.08
CA MET A 45 -11.81 -7.75 -17.81
C MET A 45 -11.57 -9.17 -17.28
N THR A 46 -11.65 -9.38 -15.96
CA THR A 46 -11.55 -10.73 -15.35
C THR A 46 -12.73 -11.61 -15.76
N ARG A 47 -13.96 -11.06 -15.77
CA ARG A 47 -15.15 -11.80 -16.23
C ARG A 47 -15.08 -12.16 -17.71
N GLU A 48 -14.51 -11.28 -18.54
CA GLU A 48 -14.27 -11.58 -19.95
C GLU A 48 -13.22 -12.68 -20.11
N THR A 49 -12.09 -12.56 -19.41
CA THR A 49 -10.98 -13.55 -19.45
C THR A 49 -11.44 -14.94 -18.99
N LEU A 50 -12.30 -15.00 -17.98
CA LEU A 50 -12.78 -16.25 -17.38
C LEU A 50 -14.25 -16.53 -17.69
N ALA A 51 -14.76 -16.08 -18.84
CA ALA A 51 -16.19 -16.16 -19.18
C ALA A 51 -16.76 -17.60 -19.17
N MET A 52 -15.90 -18.60 -19.35
CA MET A 52 -16.26 -20.02 -19.30
C MET A 52 -16.49 -20.56 -17.87
N VAL A 53 -16.06 -19.82 -16.85
CA VAL A 53 -16.21 -20.19 -15.44
C VAL A 53 -17.44 -19.48 -14.87
N PRO A 54 -18.46 -20.22 -14.41
CA PRO A 54 -19.64 -19.59 -13.83
C PRO A 54 -19.31 -18.90 -12.50
N GLY A 55 -19.91 -17.73 -12.27
CA GLY A 55 -19.81 -17.03 -10.98
C GLY A 55 -18.48 -16.33 -10.72
N VAL A 56 -17.69 -16.00 -11.75
CA VAL A 56 -16.44 -15.25 -11.60
C VAL A 56 -16.68 -13.86 -11.00
N ALA A 57 -15.85 -13.51 -10.02
CA ALA A 57 -15.92 -12.27 -9.25
C ALA A 57 -17.32 -12.08 -8.61
N PRO A 58 -17.72 -12.97 -7.67
CA PRO A 58 -18.97 -12.82 -6.94
C PRO A 58 -18.84 -11.64 -5.96
N MET A 59 -19.94 -10.90 -5.79
CA MET A 59 -20.01 -9.74 -4.88
C MET A 59 -20.82 -10.10 -3.63
N ASP A 60 -20.37 -11.12 -2.91
CA ASP A 60 -20.97 -11.55 -1.66
C ASP A 60 -20.16 -11.07 -0.45
N LEU A 61 -20.77 -11.21 0.74
CA LEU A 61 -20.17 -10.74 1.99
C LEU A 61 -18.81 -11.37 2.27
N THR A 62 -18.58 -12.62 1.88
CA THR A 62 -17.30 -13.31 2.12
C THR A 62 -16.20 -12.66 1.31
N VAL A 63 -16.46 -12.36 0.03
CA VAL A 63 -15.52 -11.63 -0.83
C VAL A 63 -15.26 -10.22 -0.29
N PHE A 64 -16.30 -9.50 0.13
CA PHE A 64 -16.13 -8.17 0.73
C PHE A 64 -15.29 -8.19 2.01
N LEU A 65 -15.44 -9.20 2.87
CA LEU A 65 -14.63 -9.33 4.09
C LEU A 65 -13.16 -9.64 3.78
N ALA A 66 -12.92 -10.55 2.83
CA ALA A 66 -11.56 -10.84 2.36
C ALA A 66 -10.91 -9.61 1.73
N TRP A 67 -11.69 -8.83 0.97
CA TRP A 67 -11.24 -7.57 0.37
C TRP A 67 -10.90 -6.52 1.42
N GLY A 68 -11.75 -6.33 2.44
CA GLY A 68 -11.46 -5.42 3.55
C GLY A 68 -10.20 -5.81 4.33
N LEU A 69 -9.93 -7.11 4.50
CA LEU A 69 -8.68 -7.58 5.11
C LEU A 69 -7.48 -7.26 4.23
N TRP A 70 -7.58 -7.51 2.91
CA TRP A 70 -6.55 -7.15 1.94
C TRP A 70 -6.21 -5.66 2.00
N ASP A 71 -7.22 -4.78 1.94
CA ASP A 71 -7.04 -3.33 2.02
C ASP A 71 -6.38 -2.90 3.33
N THR A 72 -6.79 -3.52 4.44
CA THR A 72 -6.20 -3.22 5.76
C THR A 72 -4.71 -3.54 5.79
N LEU A 73 -4.31 -4.69 5.23
CA LEU A 73 -2.90 -5.11 5.14
C LEU A 73 -2.12 -4.19 4.19
N LEU A 74 -2.70 -3.87 3.04
CA LEU A 74 -2.10 -2.99 2.03
C LEU A 74 -1.81 -1.59 2.60
N VAL A 75 -2.78 -1.01 3.30
CA VAL A 75 -2.66 0.29 3.96
C VAL A 75 -1.60 0.25 5.05
N ALA A 76 -1.70 -0.71 5.98
CA ALA A 76 -0.77 -0.80 7.10
C ALA A 76 0.68 -0.96 6.63
N MET A 77 0.91 -1.82 5.63
CA MET A 77 2.25 -2.03 5.08
C MET A 77 2.75 -0.81 4.30
N THR A 78 1.91 -0.13 3.52
CA THR A 78 2.32 1.08 2.80
C THR A 78 2.70 2.21 3.74
N VAL A 79 1.92 2.43 4.80
CA VAL A 79 2.24 3.40 5.85
C VAL A 79 3.52 3.00 6.59
N ALA A 80 3.72 1.73 6.90
CA ALA A 80 4.92 1.24 7.57
C ALA A 80 6.18 1.39 6.72
N ILE A 81 6.12 1.04 5.44
CA ILE A 81 7.24 1.20 4.50
C ILE A 81 7.59 2.68 4.36
N TYR A 82 6.60 3.55 4.20
CA TYR A 82 6.84 4.99 4.14
C TYR A 82 7.50 5.50 5.43
N TRP A 83 6.98 5.13 6.59
CA TRP A 83 7.53 5.53 7.89
C TRP A 83 8.99 5.10 8.06
N LEU A 84 9.30 3.83 7.80
CA LEU A 84 10.67 3.30 7.90
C LEU A 84 11.63 3.99 6.94
N ALA A 85 11.19 4.24 5.70
CA ALA A 85 12.01 4.92 4.71
C ALA A 85 12.26 6.39 5.11
N ALA A 86 11.23 7.07 5.61
CA ALA A 86 11.34 8.46 6.06
C ALA A 86 12.19 8.60 7.32
N GLU A 87 12.10 7.66 8.26
CA GLU A 87 12.95 7.62 9.46
C GLU A 87 14.43 7.41 9.08
N ARG A 88 14.70 6.54 8.10
CA ARG A 88 16.09 6.20 7.74
C ARG A 88 16.77 7.21 6.82
N PHE A 89 16.02 7.77 5.87
CA PHE A 89 16.54 8.58 4.75
C PHE A 89 16.06 10.04 4.78
N GLY A 90 15.20 10.41 5.73
CA GLY A 90 14.56 11.72 5.81
C GLY A 90 13.28 11.81 4.97
N GLU A 91 12.61 12.97 5.03
CA GLU A 91 11.42 13.23 4.20
C GLU A 91 11.80 13.65 2.79
N GLY A 92 11.01 13.22 1.81
CA GLY A 92 11.06 13.79 0.47
C GLY A 92 10.10 13.10 -0.49
N TRP A 93 9.86 13.73 -1.65
CA TRP A 93 9.06 13.12 -2.72
C TRP A 93 9.70 11.85 -3.27
N GLY A 94 11.04 11.75 -3.26
CA GLY A 94 11.73 10.51 -3.60
C GLY A 94 11.37 9.35 -2.67
N ILE A 95 11.17 9.61 -1.38
CA ILE A 95 10.76 8.60 -0.40
C ILE A 95 9.30 8.20 -0.56
N VAL A 96 8.43 9.15 -0.92
CA VAL A 96 7.03 8.86 -1.29
C VAL A 96 6.97 7.90 -2.48
N VAL A 97 7.72 8.19 -3.55
CA VAL A 97 7.76 7.33 -4.75
C VAL A 97 8.39 5.98 -4.44
N LEU A 98 9.48 5.95 -3.67
CA LEU A 98 10.15 4.71 -3.25
C LEU A 98 9.19 3.81 -2.46
N ALA A 99 8.52 4.36 -1.43
CA ALA A 99 7.62 3.62 -0.58
C ALA A 99 6.42 3.08 -1.38
N GLY A 100 5.78 3.93 -2.19
CA GLY A 100 4.69 3.50 -3.07
C GLY A 100 5.12 2.42 -4.06
N THR A 101 6.32 2.53 -4.63
CA THR A 101 6.86 1.54 -5.57
C THR A 101 7.18 0.22 -4.89
N LEU A 102 7.77 0.23 -3.68
CA LEU A 102 8.05 -1.00 -2.93
C LEU A 102 6.76 -1.71 -2.51
N SER A 103 5.76 -0.97 -2.03
CA SER A 103 4.43 -1.54 -1.76
C SER A 103 3.81 -2.12 -3.03
N TRP A 104 3.86 -1.39 -4.15
CA TRP A 104 3.31 -1.83 -5.43
C TRP A 104 3.95 -3.12 -5.93
N LEU A 105 5.28 -3.21 -5.85
CA LEU A 105 6.00 -4.43 -6.21
C LEU A 105 5.54 -5.62 -5.36
N PHE A 106 5.45 -5.43 -4.04
CA PHE A 106 5.12 -6.51 -3.12
C PHE A 106 3.67 -6.99 -3.22
N PHE A 107 2.71 -6.07 -3.33
CA PHE A 107 1.29 -6.43 -3.33
C PHE A 107 0.74 -6.68 -4.72
N PHE A 108 1.02 -5.80 -5.68
CA PHE A 108 0.37 -5.86 -6.98
C PHE A 108 1.22 -6.55 -8.03
N ALA A 109 2.51 -6.23 -8.15
CA ALA A 109 3.34 -6.87 -9.17
C ALA A 109 3.44 -8.38 -8.93
N LEU A 110 3.72 -8.81 -7.70
CA LEU A 110 3.76 -10.23 -7.35
C LEU A 110 2.42 -10.93 -7.59
N PHE A 111 1.31 -10.35 -7.11
CA PHE A 111 -0.03 -10.91 -7.28
C PHE A 111 -0.39 -11.07 -8.77
N TRP A 112 -0.26 -10.02 -9.56
CA TRP A 112 -0.67 -10.04 -10.96
C TRP A 112 0.22 -10.90 -11.83
N LEU A 113 1.54 -10.96 -11.54
CA LEU A 113 2.43 -11.91 -12.22
C LEU A 113 2.06 -13.36 -11.90
N ALA A 114 1.68 -13.67 -10.66
CA ALA A 114 1.19 -15.00 -10.30
C ALA A 114 -0.12 -15.33 -11.04
N MET A 115 -1.05 -14.38 -11.11
CA MET A 115 -2.32 -14.54 -11.84
C MET A 115 -2.08 -14.79 -13.34
N LEU A 116 -1.18 -14.03 -13.97
CA LEU A 116 -0.80 -14.23 -15.37
C LEU A 116 -0.15 -15.61 -15.56
N ASN A 117 0.77 -16.00 -14.68
CA ASN A 117 1.46 -17.30 -14.75
C ASN A 117 0.49 -18.50 -14.59
N MET A 118 -0.60 -18.32 -13.86
CA MET A 118 -1.65 -19.33 -13.69
C MET A 118 -2.75 -19.27 -14.77
N ASN A 119 -2.58 -18.40 -15.78
CA ASN A 119 -3.57 -18.16 -16.83
C ASN A 119 -4.95 -17.70 -16.28
N LEU A 120 -4.92 -16.96 -15.18
CA LEU A 120 -6.10 -16.39 -14.51
C LEU A 120 -6.30 -14.89 -14.82
N ALA A 121 -5.38 -14.29 -15.57
CA ALA A 121 -5.43 -12.91 -16.01
C ALA A 121 -4.79 -12.78 -17.41
N ASP A 122 -5.31 -11.85 -18.21
CA ASP A 122 -4.69 -11.47 -19.48
C ASP A 122 -3.69 -10.32 -19.30
N THR A 123 -2.71 -10.27 -20.21
CA THR A 123 -1.71 -9.20 -20.30
C THR A 123 -2.32 -7.81 -20.42
N SER A 124 -3.46 -7.68 -21.08
CA SER A 124 -4.22 -6.42 -21.19
C SER A 124 -4.70 -5.92 -19.81
N THR A 125 -5.20 -6.83 -18.96
CA THR A 125 -5.62 -6.50 -17.59
C THR A 125 -4.44 -5.99 -16.78
N LEU A 126 -3.28 -6.61 -16.89
CA LEU A 126 -2.06 -6.18 -16.19
C LEU A 126 -1.60 -4.79 -16.64
N ALA A 127 -1.62 -4.53 -17.95
CA ALA A 127 -1.21 -3.25 -18.52
C ALA A 127 -2.04 -2.07 -18.02
N ILE A 128 -3.27 -2.33 -17.54
CA ILE A 128 -4.14 -1.34 -16.92
C ILE A 128 -4.00 -1.39 -15.39
N ALA A 129 -4.22 -2.55 -14.78
CA ALA A 129 -4.30 -2.68 -13.32
C ALA A 129 -3.00 -2.27 -12.62
N LEU A 130 -1.84 -2.62 -13.17
CA LEU A 130 -0.55 -2.34 -12.52
C LEU A 130 -0.21 -0.84 -12.46
N PRO A 131 -0.27 -0.06 -13.55
CA PRO A 131 -0.03 1.39 -13.47
C PRO A 131 -1.00 2.13 -12.55
N TRP A 132 -2.29 1.76 -12.58
CA TRP A 132 -3.29 2.37 -11.70
C TRP A 132 -3.01 2.06 -10.23
N ALA A 133 -2.69 0.81 -9.91
CA ALA A 133 -2.33 0.41 -8.55
C ALA A 133 -1.02 1.06 -8.07
N TRP A 134 -0.06 1.28 -8.97
CA TRP A 134 1.16 2.02 -8.64
C TRP A 134 0.84 3.47 -8.25
N LEU A 135 0.05 4.16 -9.07
CA LEU A 135 -0.36 5.54 -8.78
C LEU A 135 -1.11 5.64 -7.44
N GLU A 136 -2.02 4.71 -7.20
CA GLU A 136 -2.76 4.58 -5.93
C GLU A 136 -1.82 4.52 -4.73
N LEU A 137 -0.77 3.69 -4.76
CA LEU A 137 0.15 3.51 -3.64
C LEU A 137 1.17 4.63 -3.49
N VAL A 138 1.54 5.30 -4.58
CA VAL A 138 2.33 6.54 -4.53
C VAL A 138 1.51 7.65 -3.86
N VAL A 139 0.23 7.79 -4.22
CA VAL A 139 -0.66 8.78 -3.57
C VAL A 139 -0.92 8.40 -2.11
N ALA A 140 -1.10 7.13 -1.78
CA ALA A 140 -1.22 6.66 -0.39
C ALA A 140 0.01 7.06 0.44
N SER A 141 1.22 6.89 -0.12
CA SER A 141 2.47 7.32 0.51
C SER A 141 2.56 8.85 0.64
N ALA A 142 2.04 9.60 -0.33
CA ALA A 142 1.98 11.06 -0.28
C ALA A 142 1.02 11.56 0.82
N ILE A 143 -0.08 10.86 1.05
CA ILE A 143 -1.03 11.14 2.14
C ILE A 143 -0.41 10.79 3.50
N ALA A 144 0.36 9.70 3.58
CA ALA A 144 1.03 9.30 4.83
C ALA A 144 2.09 10.30 5.30
N ARG A 145 2.72 11.00 4.35
CA ARG A 145 3.81 11.97 4.59
C ARG A 145 3.51 13.02 5.66
N PRO A 146 2.50 13.89 5.53
CA PRO A 146 2.23 14.94 6.52
C PRO A 146 1.85 14.39 7.90
N CYS A 147 1.24 13.21 7.97
CA CYS A 147 0.76 12.61 9.22
C CYS A 147 1.90 12.05 10.07
N LEU A 148 2.96 11.54 9.44
CA LEU A 148 4.11 10.93 10.12
C LEU A 148 5.31 11.86 10.25
N TRP A 149 5.47 12.86 9.37
CA TRP A 149 6.60 13.78 9.41
C TRP A 149 6.74 14.53 10.74
N LYS A 150 5.61 14.97 11.31
CA LYS A 150 5.59 15.66 12.62
C LYS A 150 6.23 14.84 13.74
N PHE A 151 6.20 13.50 13.63
CA PHE A 151 6.78 12.59 14.61
C PHE A 151 8.23 12.23 14.32
N VAL A 152 8.68 12.33 13.06
CA VAL A 152 10.10 12.19 12.72
C VAL A 152 10.87 13.41 13.26
N GLN A 153 10.31 14.62 13.13
CA GLN A 153 10.94 15.85 13.64
C GLN A 153 10.98 15.98 15.17
N SER A 154 10.00 15.42 15.89
CA SER A 154 9.98 15.52 17.36
C SER A 154 11.04 14.65 18.06
N ASN A 155 11.79 13.89 17.28
CA ASN A 155 12.56 12.72 17.70
C ASN A 155 14.02 12.75 17.21
N GLY A 156 14.40 13.74 16.39
CA GLY A 156 15.77 14.00 15.94
C GLY A 156 16.22 15.38 16.37
#